data_AF-W1YAZ5-F1
#
_entry.id   AF-W1YAZ5-F1
#
_cell.length_a   1.000
_cell.length_b   1.000
_cell.length_c   1.000
_cell.angle_alpha   90.00
_cell.angle_beta   90.00
_cell.angle_gamma   90.00
#
_symmetry.space_group_name_H-M   'P 1'
#
loop_
_entity.id
_entity.type
_entity.pdbx_description
1 polymer ?
#
loop_
_entity_poly.entity_id
_entity_poly.type
_entity_poly.pdbx_seq_one_letter_code
_entity_poly.pdbx_strand_id
1 'polypeptide(L)' 'MHNQKKNQGFSVKSVVATGIGAAVFFVLMKFIAIPTGVPNTTINVAEGWLALIAGLFGPVVGLLVGLIGHTLN' A
#
# COMPACT_ATOMS: atom_id res chain seq x y z
N MET A 1 10.66 18.77 -35.96
CA MET A 1 10.42 18.85 -34.50
C MET A 1 9.48 17.72 -34.10
N HIS A 2 10.00 16.58 -33.67
CA HIS A 2 9.19 15.43 -33.24
C HIS A 2 8.79 15.59 -31.77
N ASN A 3 7.57 16.10 -31.54
CA ASN A 3 6.99 16.25 -30.22
C ASN A 3 6.48 14.89 -29.71
N GLN A 4 7.35 14.16 -29.01
CA GLN A 4 7.01 12.88 -28.38
C GLN A 4 5.97 13.12 -27.27
N LYS A 5 4.69 12.84 -27.54
CA LYS A 5 3.64 12.79 -26.51
C LYS A 5 4.00 11.68 -25.52
N LYS A 6 4.46 12.05 -24.33
CA LYS A 6 4.63 11.13 -23.21
C LYS A 6 3.25 10.59 -22.81
N ASN A 7 2.94 9.34 -23.17
CA ASN A 7 1.71 8.66 -22.78
C ASN A 7 1.55 8.75 -21.26
N GLN A 8 0.43 9.32 -20.81
CA GLN A 8 0.11 9.55 -19.39
C GLN A 8 -0.44 8.27 -18.71
N GLY A 9 0.18 7.12 -18.99
CA GLY A 9 -0.16 5.85 -18.32
C GLY A 9 0.46 5.77 -16.93
N PHE A 10 -0.05 4.88 -16.07
CA PHE A 10 0.59 4.56 -14.80
C PHE A 10 2.06 4.19 -15.04
N SER A 11 2.96 4.87 -14.34
CA SER A 11 4.38 4.57 -14.41
C SER A 11 4.63 3.15 -13.89
N VAL A 12 5.51 2.39 -14.54
CA VAL A 12 5.87 1.02 -14.14
C VAL A 12 6.27 0.97 -12.65
N LYS A 13 6.96 2.01 -12.16
CA LYS A 13 7.32 2.14 -10.74
C LYS A 13 6.09 2.18 -9.82
N SER A 14 5.02 2.85 -10.25
CA SER A 14 3.76 2.99 -9.50
C SER A 14 3.01 1.66 -9.45
N VAL A 15 3.00 0.92 -10.57
CA VAL A 15 2.38 -0.42 -10.65
C VAL A 15 3.14 -1.42 -9.78
N VAL A 16 4.47 -1.46 -9.88
CA VAL A 16 5.32 -2.35 -9.06
C VAL A 16 5.21 -2.00 -7.58
N ALA A 17 5.23 -0.72 -7.23
CA ALA A 17 5.05 -0.27 -5.86
C ALA A 17 3.68 -0.68 -5.29
N THR A 18 2.63 -0.66 -6.12
CA THR A 18 1.29 -1.14 -5.72
C THR A 18 1.30 -2.65 -5.45
N GLY A 19 1.85 -3.46 -6.37
CA GLY A 19 1.87 -4.91 -6.21
C GLY A 19 2.71 -5.39 -5.01
N ILE A 20 3.95 -4.89 -4.89
CA ILE A 20 4.83 -5.24 -3.76
C ILE A 20 4.28 -4.65 -2.45
N GLY A 21 3.83 -3.39 -2.48
CA GLY A 21 3.26 -2.72 -1.32
C GLY A 21 2.06 -3.48 -0.76
N ALA A 22 1.16 -3.95 -1.63
CA ALA A 22 -0.02 -4.74 -1.25
C ALA A 22 0.36 -6.11 -0.66
N ALA A 23 1.33 -6.81 -1.28
CA ALA A 23 1.79 -8.10 -0.76
C ALA A 23 2.40 -7.98 0.65
N VAL A 24 3.25 -6.97 0.86
CA VAL A 24 3.84 -6.71 2.19
C VAL A 24 2.77 -6.28 3.19
N PHE A 25 1.88 -5.36 2.81
CA PHE A 25 0.79 -4.90 3.67
C PHE A 25 -0.08 -6.06 4.14
N PHE A 26 -0.52 -6.94 3.24
CA PHE A 26 -1.32 -8.12 3.57
C PHE A 26 -0.63 -9.04 4.60
N VAL A 27 0.66 -9.33 4.40
CA VAL A 27 1.43 -10.17 5.34
C VAL A 27 1.54 -9.50 6.70
N LEU A 28 1.87 -8.21 6.75
CA LEU A 28 1.92 -7.46 8.01
C LEU A 28 0.56 -7.49 8.71
N MET A 29 -0.52 -7.32 7.95
CA MET A 29 -1.87 -7.26 8.49
C MET A 29 -2.31 -8.58 9.12
N LYS A 30 -1.97 -9.70 8.47
CA LYS A 30 -2.34 -11.06 8.86
C LYS A 30 -1.54 -11.59 10.06
N PHE A 31 -0.25 -11.24 10.15
CA PHE A 31 0.69 -11.91 11.07
C PHE A 31 1.26 -11.03 12.18
N ILE A 32 1.15 -9.69 12.09
CA ILE A 32 1.76 -8.75 13.06
C ILE A 32 0.68 -7.87 13.73
N ALA A 33 -0.51 -8.45 13.96
CA ALA A 33 -1.53 -7.81 14.79
C ALA A 33 -1.19 -8.01 16.27
N ILE A 34 -0.82 -6.93 16.96
CA ILE A 34 -0.42 -6.96 18.37
C ILE A 34 -1.65 -6.64 19.23
N PRO A 35 -2.12 -7.57 20.09
CA PRO A 35 -3.22 -7.31 20.99
C PRO A 35 -2.79 -6.31 22.07
N THR A 36 -3.58 -5.25 22.28
CA THR A 36 -3.23 -4.17 23.22
C THR A 36 -3.72 -4.40 24.64
N GLY A 37 -4.34 -5.55 24.92
CA GLY A 37 -5.01 -5.84 26.18
C GLY A 37 -6.38 -5.17 26.33
N VAL A 38 -6.76 -4.25 25.43
CA VAL A 38 -8.10 -3.68 25.35
C VAL A 38 -8.95 -4.52 24.38
N PRO A 39 -10.20 -4.89 24.74
CA PRO A 39 -11.08 -5.64 23.85
C PRO A 39 -11.22 -4.97 22.48
N ASN A 40 -11.21 -5.78 21.41
CA ASN A 40 -11.32 -5.33 20.02
C ASN A 40 -10.26 -4.30 19.55
N THR A 41 -9.17 -4.09 20.30
CA THR A 41 -8.13 -3.15 19.92
C THR A 41 -6.81 -3.88 19.66
N THR A 42 -6.42 -3.91 18.39
CA THR A 42 -5.12 -4.41 17.95
C THR A 42 -4.33 -3.29 17.30
N ILE A 43 -3.03 -3.22 17.60
CA ILE A 43 -2.10 -2.35 16.89
C ILE A 43 -1.57 -3.17 15.72
N ASN A 44 -1.72 -2.64 14.52
CA ASN A 44 -1.25 -3.29 13.31
C ASN A 44 -0.15 -2.46 12.65
N VAL A 45 1.02 -3.09 12.43
CA VAL A 45 2.15 -2.47 11.74
C VAL A 45 1.82 -2.17 10.27
N ALA A 46 0.82 -2.84 9.70
CA ALA A 46 0.33 -2.61 8.34
C ALA A 46 -0.10 -1.15 8.11
N GLU A 47 -0.74 -0.51 9.08
CA GLU A 47 -1.20 0.90 8.95
C GLU A 47 -0.02 1.87 8.81
N GLY A 48 1.06 1.64 9.55
CA GLY A 48 2.30 2.41 9.42
C GLY A 48 2.98 2.18 8.06
N TRP A 49 2.95 0.95 7.57
CA TRP A 49 3.45 0.61 6.23
C TRP A 49 2.67 1.31 5.11
N LEU A 50 1.34 1.40 5.23
CA LEU A 50 0.51 2.11 4.27
C LEU A 50 0.84 3.60 4.22
N ALA A 51 1.01 4.25 5.38
CA ALA A 51 1.44 5.64 5.46
C ALA A 51 2.80 5.87 4.79
N LEU A 52 3.75 4.94 4.96
CA LEU A 52 5.06 4.96 4.33
C LEU A 52 4.94 4.89 2.80
N ILE A 53 4.22 3.90 2.27
CA ILE A 53 4.06 3.70 0.82
C ILE A 53 3.32 4.87 0.17
N ALA A 54 2.29 5.40 0.83
CA ALA A 54 1.58 6.59 0.37
C ALA A 54 2.50 7.82 0.33
N GLY A 55 3.39 7.97 1.32
CA GLY A 55 4.38 9.06 1.37
C GLY A 55 5.45 8.97 0.29
N LEU A 56 5.95 7.76 -0.02
CA LEU A 56 7.02 7.57 -1.00
C LEU A 56 6.55 7.54 -2.46
N PHE A 57 5.43 6.87 -2.73
CA PHE A 57 4.97 6.60 -4.10
C PHE A 57 3.72 7.41 -4.49
N GLY A 58 3.23 8.23 -3.56
CA GLY A 58 2.09 9.10 -3.73
C GLY A 58 0.77 8.50 -3.25
N PRO A 59 -0.24 9.34 -3.04
CA PRO A 59 -1.50 8.96 -2.41
C PRO A 59 -2.28 7.92 -3.21
N VAL A 60 -2.19 7.95 -4.55
CA VAL A 60 -2.89 6.98 -5.42
C VAL A 60 -2.36 5.56 -5.22
N VAL A 61 -1.03 5.39 -5.08
CA VAL A 61 -0.41 4.08 -4.84
C VAL A 61 -0.78 3.57 -3.45
N GLY A 62 -0.69 4.42 -2.43
CA GLY A 62 -1.08 4.06 -1.06
C GLY A 62 -2.54 3.63 -0.95
N LEU A 63 -3.44 4.34 -1.64
CA LEU A 63 -4.87 4.01 -1.66
C LEU A 63 -5.12 2.64 -2.31
N LEU A 64 -4.47 2.35 -3.44
CA LEU A 64 -4.58 1.06 -4.11
C LEU A 64 -4.03 -0.08 -3.23
N VAL A 65 -2.89 0.14 -2.57
CA VAL A 65 -2.28 -0.83 -1.65
C VAL A 65 -3.21 -1.15 -0.49
N GLY A 66 -3.79 -0.12 0.15
CA GLY A 66 -4.74 -0.31 1.25
C GLY A 66 -6.01 -1.02 0.83
N LEU A 67 -6.59 -0.63 -0.31
CA LEU A 67 -7.78 -1.28 -0.85
C LEU A 67 -7.54 -2.77 -1.11
N ILE A 68 -6.45 -3.10 -1.81
CA ILE A 68 -6.10 -4.49 -2.12
C ILE A 68 -5.82 -5.25 -0.82
N GLY A 69 -5.00 -4.68 0.05
CA GLY A 69 -4.61 -5.28 1.32
C GLY A 69 -5.78 -5.63 2.24
N HIS A 70 -6.74 -4.70 2.39
CA HIS A 70 -7.96 -4.94 3.16
C HIS A 70 -8.93 -5.91 2.49
N THR A 71 -9.03 -5.89 1.16
CA THR A 71 -9.93 -6.79 0.43
C THR A 71 -9.44 -8.25 0.48
N LEU A 72 -8.12 -8.46 0.59
CA LEU A 72 -7.52 -9.80 0.62
C LEU A 72 -7.44 -10.42 2.03
N ASN A 73 -7.59 -9.65 3.11
CA ASN A 73 -7.52 -10.12 4.50
C ASN A 73 -8.85 -10.62 5.04
#